data_AF-A0A535MHS2-F1
#
_entry.id   AF-A0A535MHS2-F1
#
_cell.length_a   1.000
_cell.length_b   1.000
_cell.length_c   1.000
_cell.angle_alpha   90.00
_cell.angle_beta   90.00
_cell.angle_gamma   90.00
#
_symmetry.space_group_name_H-M   'P 1'
#
loop_
_entity.id
_entity.type
_entity.pdbx_description
1 polymer ?
#
loop_
_entity_poly.entity_id
_entity_poly.type
_entity_poly.pdbx_seq_one_letter_code
_entity_poly.pdbx_strand_id
1 'polypeptide(L)'
;MSAVDAFVAGSGSAGRGGSRLAATHDGGHSWEQLPDPCGPSPAGAAPVIAALEPTELWVACDGPADRAVYRSRDGGRHWEQRVSAAPGAGALGAAGSPAALALAPRGPVYLGLEPGPLLRSSDGATWTVSLEATTAGGVRLVEFVDTAHGWVVTGDGRALGTADGGRTWIPLAP
;
A
#
# COMPACT_ATOMS: atom_id res chain seq x y z
N MET A 1 -19.14 15.83 16.88
CA MET A 1 -18.48 14.57 16.54
C MET A 1 -17.24 14.96 15.77
N SER A 2 -16.07 14.92 16.40
CA SER A 2 -14.81 15.22 15.74
C SER A 2 -14.47 14.06 14.83
N ALA A 3 -14.18 14.31 13.56
CA ALA A 3 -13.50 13.35 12.72
C ALA A 3 -12.21 12.96 13.44
N VAL A 4 -12.01 11.67 13.65
CA VAL A 4 -10.79 11.14 14.24
C VAL A 4 -9.91 10.81 13.05
N ASP A 5 -8.97 11.70 12.74
CA ASP A 5 -8.01 11.49 11.67
C ASP A 5 -6.94 10.51 12.17
N ALA A 6 -7.10 9.23 11.82
CA ALA A 6 -6.12 8.20 12.10
C ALA A 6 -5.02 8.26 11.04
N PHE A 7 -3.89 8.91 11.38
CA PHE A 7 -2.68 8.83 10.57
C PHE A 7 -1.83 7.67 11.06
N VAL A 8 -1.37 6.81 10.14
CA VAL A 8 -0.40 5.77 10.48
C VAL A 8 0.92 6.05 9.79
N ALA A 9 1.97 6.20 10.59
CA ALA A 9 3.33 6.41 10.11
C ALA A 9 4.15 5.14 10.32
N GLY A 10 4.86 4.70 9.27
CA GLY A 10 5.92 3.71 9.35
C GLY A 10 7.26 4.43 9.29
N SER A 11 8.07 4.39 10.36
CA SER A 11 9.44 4.93 10.32
C SER A 11 10.46 3.84 10.64
N GLY A 12 11.46 3.67 9.77
CA GLY A 12 12.71 2.99 10.10
C GLY A 12 13.80 4.03 10.37
N SER A 13 14.29 4.12 11.61
CA SER A 13 15.48 4.90 11.92
C SER A 13 16.63 3.97 12.30
N ALA A 14 17.76 4.10 11.61
CA ALA A 14 19.01 3.43 11.94
C ALA A 14 19.35 3.61 13.44
N GLY A 15 19.38 2.52 14.20
CA GLY A 15 19.88 2.51 15.58
C GLY A 15 19.15 1.57 16.55
N ARG A 16 17.87 1.26 16.33
CA ARG A 16 17.11 0.26 17.13
C ARG A 16 16.11 -0.45 16.22
N GLY A 17 16.59 -1.50 15.53
CA GLY A 17 15.94 -2.16 14.40
C GLY A 17 14.48 -2.55 14.61
N GLY A 18 13.66 -2.22 13.61
CA GLY A 18 12.26 -2.58 13.51
C GLY A 18 11.46 -1.46 12.84
N SER A 19 10.59 -1.83 11.90
CA SER A 19 9.45 -0.99 11.52
C SER A 19 8.60 -0.73 12.77
N ARG A 20 8.04 0.48 12.87
CA ARG A 20 7.10 0.84 13.93
C ARG A 20 5.89 1.45 13.26
N LEU A 21 4.72 0.89 13.54
CA LEU A 21 3.44 1.48 13.21
C LEU A 21 2.92 2.22 14.44
N ALA A 22 2.44 3.44 14.24
CA ALA A 22 1.80 4.22 15.29
C ALA A 22 0.61 4.98 14.72
N ALA A 23 -0.44 5.10 15.51
CA ALA A 23 -1.64 5.86 15.18
C ALA A 23 -1.82 7.06 16.11
N THR A 24 -2.42 8.12 15.57
CA THR A 24 -2.88 9.27 16.34
C THR A 24 -4.41 9.35 16.27
N HIS A 25 -5.02 9.92 17.31
CA HIS A 25 -6.46 10.20 17.37
C HIS A 25 -6.76 11.68 17.65
N ASP A 26 -5.72 12.51 17.68
CA ASP A 26 -5.78 13.91 18.09
C ASP A 26 -4.99 14.82 17.13
N GLY A 27 -4.93 14.46 15.85
CA GLY A 27 -4.26 15.28 14.82
C GLY A 27 -2.73 15.28 14.95
N GLY A 28 -2.15 14.26 15.57
CA GLY A 28 -0.70 14.09 15.72
C GLY A 28 -0.12 14.67 17.01
N HIS A 29 -0.95 15.12 17.95
CA HIS A 29 -0.49 15.60 19.27
C HIS A 29 0.01 14.46 20.17
N SER A 30 -0.61 13.28 20.07
CA SER A 30 -0.16 12.05 20.72
C SER A 30 -0.24 10.86 19.77
N TRP A 31 0.61 9.86 20.05
CA TRP A 31 0.82 8.69 19.21
C TRP A 31 0.79 7.43 20.06
N GLU A 32 -0.01 6.45 19.64
CA GLU A 32 -0.10 5.11 20.21
C GLU A 32 0.62 4.13 19.28
N GLN A 33 1.45 3.25 19.83
CA GLN A 33 2.08 2.19 19.05
C GLN A 33 1.06 1.11 18.71
N LEU A 34 1.00 0.75 17.43
CA LEU A 34 0.18 -0.34 16.93
C LEU A 34 1.00 -1.63 16.80
N PRO A 35 0.36 -2.81 16.89
CA PRO A 35 0.97 -4.06 16.47
C PRO A 35 1.49 -3.96 15.04
N ASP A 36 2.74 -4.38 14.82
CA ASP A 36 3.36 -4.46 13.50
C ASP A 36 3.14 -5.86 12.89
N PRO A 37 2.29 -6.01 11.85
CA PRO A 37 2.03 -7.30 11.24
C PRO A 37 3.22 -7.82 10.40
N CYS A 38 4.15 -6.95 10.00
CA CYS A 38 5.32 -7.33 9.23
C CYS A 38 6.42 -7.95 10.11
N GLY A 39 6.34 -7.71 11.42
CA GLY A 39 7.39 -8.08 12.36
C GLY A 39 8.69 -7.30 12.12
N PRO A 40 9.76 -7.66 12.85
CA PRO A 40 11.05 -7.00 12.69
C PRO A 40 11.65 -7.30 11.31
N SER A 41 11.67 -6.30 10.42
CA SER A 41 12.35 -6.44 9.12
C SER A 41 13.87 -6.44 9.31
N PRO A 42 14.60 -7.52 8.95
CA PRO A 42 16.06 -7.57 9.05
C PRO A 42 16.75 -6.62 8.06
N ALA A 43 16.04 -6.20 7.00
CA ALA A 43 16.56 -5.30 5.98
C ALA A 43 16.27 -3.81 6.28
N GLY A 44 15.53 -3.49 7.34
CA GLY A 44 15.10 -2.13 7.63
C GLY A 44 14.12 -1.53 6.61
N ALA A 45 13.58 -2.36 5.71
CA ALA A 45 12.56 -1.93 4.76
C ALA A 45 11.29 -1.56 5.52
N ALA A 46 10.80 -0.34 5.31
CA ALA A 46 9.57 0.13 5.93
C ALA A 46 8.37 -0.44 5.15
N PRO A 47 7.32 -0.93 5.83
CA PRO A 47 6.09 -1.28 5.15
C PRO A 47 5.46 -0.04 4.50
N VAL A 48 4.76 -0.26 3.38
CA VAL A 48 3.85 0.77 2.84
C VAL A 48 2.47 0.56 3.42
N ILE A 49 1.81 1.66 3.79
CA ILE A 49 0.54 1.66 4.49
C ILE A 49 -0.44 2.61 3.82
N ALA A 50 -1.72 2.23 3.82
CA ALA A 50 -2.82 3.08 3.39
C ALA A 50 -3.98 2.98 4.38
N ALA A 51 -4.67 4.11 4.56
CA ALA A 51 -5.87 4.25 5.36
C ALA A 51 -6.97 4.88 4.50
N LEU A 52 -8.21 4.43 4.65
CA LEU A 52 -9.36 5.00 3.95
C LEU A 52 -10.41 5.53 4.94
N GLU A 53 -10.58 4.81 6.04
CA GLU A 53 -11.47 5.17 7.16
C GLU A 53 -10.70 4.96 8.48
N PRO A 54 -11.16 5.51 9.62
CA PRO A 54 -10.46 5.34 10.90
C PRO A 54 -10.27 3.88 11.33
N THR A 55 -11.06 2.98 10.74
CA THR A 55 -11.05 1.54 11.05
C THR A 55 -10.37 0.70 9.98
N GLU A 56 -10.35 1.14 8.73
CA GLU A 56 -9.83 0.36 7.60
C GLU A 56 -8.41 0.79 7.23
N LEU A 57 -7.47 -0.12 7.50
CA LEU A 57 -6.04 0.03 7.22
C LEU A 57 -5.52 -1.16 6.44
N TRP A 58 -4.55 -0.89 5.58
CA TRP A 58 -3.87 -1.89 4.77
C TRP A 58 -2.37 -1.69 4.85
N VAL A 59 -1.63 -2.78 4.99
CA VAL A 59 -0.17 -2.77 5.06
C VAL A 59 0.37 -3.77 4.05
N ALA A 60 1.34 -3.36 3.24
CA ALA A 60 2.16 -4.28 2.47
C ALA A 60 3.57 -4.31 3.05
N CYS A 61 3.98 -5.50 3.47
CA CYS A 61 5.27 -5.77 4.08
C CYS A 61 6.30 -6.11 3.00
N ASP A 62 7.49 -5.53 3.11
CA ASP A 62 8.63 -5.94 2.31
C ASP A 62 9.55 -6.85 3.13
N GLY A 63 9.68 -8.10 2.69
CA GLY A 63 10.46 -9.12 3.35
C GLY A 63 11.10 -10.05 2.32
N PRO A 64 12.39 -10.42 2.49
CA PRO A 64 13.15 -11.16 1.47
C PRO A 64 12.65 -12.58 1.19
N ALA A 65 11.76 -13.13 2.03
CA ALA A 65 11.18 -14.47 1.84
C ALA A 65 9.64 -14.46 1.74
N ASP A 66 8.94 -13.47 2.29
CA ASP A 66 7.49 -13.50 2.48
C ASP A 66 6.86 -12.10 2.41
N ARG A 67 6.92 -11.44 1.25
CA ARG A 67 6.09 -10.24 1.01
C ARG A 67 4.64 -10.59 1.33
N ALA A 68 3.96 -9.76 2.09
CA ALA A 68 2.59 -10.03 2.49
C ALA A 68 1.76 -8.74 2.52
N VAL A 69 0.45 -8.90 2.30
CA VAL A 69 -0.52 -7.83 2.46
C VAL A 69 -1.44 -8.18 3.63
N TYR A 70 -1.56 -7.25 4.56
CA TYR A 70 -2.42 -7.34 5.73
C TYR A 70 -3.51 -6.29 5.69
N ARG A 71 -4.64 -6.61 6.30
CA ARG A 71 -5.76 -5.69 6.49
C ARG A 71 -6.14 -5.63 7.96
N SER A 72 -6.46 -4.43 8.43
CA SER A 72 -7.17 -4.22 9.69
C SER A 72 -8.53 -3.56 9.43
N ARG A 73 -9.49 -3.89 10.29
CA ARG A 73 -10.85 -3.30 10.31
C ARG A 73 -11.17 -2.64 11.66
N ASP A 74 -10.16 -2.43 12.49
CA ASP A 74 -10.29 -1.92 13.85
C ASP A 74 -9.22 -0.89 14.22
N GLY A 75 -8.72 -0.17 13.21
CA GLY A 75 -7.73 0.90 13.43
C GLY A 75 -6.31 0.38 13.69
N GLY A 76 -6.00 -0.82 13.20
CA GLY A 76 -4.66 -1.41 13.26
C GLY A 76 -4.38 -2.18 14.55
N ARG A 77 -5.41 -2.48 15.35
CA ARG A 77 -5.28 -3.26 16.59
C ARG A 77 -5.16 -4.75 16.31
N HIS A 78 -5.88 -5.24 15.30
CA HIS A 78 -5.73 -6.60 14.78
C HIS A 78 -5.52 -6.60 13.27
N TRP A 79 -4.68 -7.51 12.81
CA TRP A 79 -4.32 -7.65 11.40
C TRP A 79 -4.65 -9.05 10.89
N GLU A 80 -5.31 -9.10 9.74
CA GLU A 80 -5.60 -10.32 8.98
C GLU A 80 -4.67 -10.37 7.78
N GLN A 81 -3.88 -11.45 7.63
CA GLN A 81 -3.09 -11.68 6.42
C GLN A 81 -4.02 -12.03 5.27
N ARG A 82 -4.05 -11.19 4.24
CA ARG A 82 -4.89 -11.41 3.05
C ARG A 82 -4.18 -12.31 2.04
N VAL A 83 -2.86 -12.22 1.98
CA VAL A 83 -2.01 -12.95 1.04
C VAL A 83 -0.53 -12.82 1.44
N SER A 84 0.26 -13.84 1.10
CA SER A 84 1.72 -13.78 1.06
C SER A 84 2.24 -14.20 -0.31
N ALA A 85 3.46 -13.77 -0.64
CA ALA A 85 4.22 -14.11 -1.84
C ALA A 85 4.77 -15.54 -1.82
N ALA A 86 4.18 -16.44 -1.02
CA ALA A 86 4.52 -17.85 -1.00
C ALA A 86 4.45 -18.46 -2.42
N PRO A 87 5.15 -19.57 -2.71
CA PRO A 87 5.16 -20.18 -4.03
C PRO A 87 3.73 -20.37 -4.58
N GLY A 88 3.43 -19.71 -5.71
CA GLY A 88 2.09 -19.71 -6.33
C GLY A 88 1.26 -18.43 -6.10
N ALA A 89 1.78 -17.40 -5.44
CA ALA A 89 1.08 -16.14 -5.12
C ALA A 89 0.69 -15.23 -6.31
N GLY A 90 0.69 -15.73 -7.54
CA GLY A 90 0.24 -14.99 -8.73
C GLY A 90 0.98 -13.65 -8.93
N ALA A 91 0.25 -12.58 -9.21
CA ALA A 91 0.82 -11.27 -9.50
C ALA A 91 1.58 -10.65 -8.30
N LEU A 92 1.28 -11.08 -7.06
CA LEU A 92 2.06 -10.72 -5.87
C LEU A 92 3.40 -11.47 -5.76
N GLY A 93 3.70 -12.39 -6.68
CA GLY A 93 5.04 -12.91 -6.90
C GLY A 93 5.84 -12.11 -7.93
N ALA A 94 5.25 -11.12 -8.61
CA ALA A 94 5.95 -10.30 -9.59
C ALA A 94 7.12 -9.54 -8.94
N ALA A 95 8.24 -9.41 -9.64
CA ALA A 95 9.44 -8.75 -9.14
C ALA A 95 9.16 -7.32 -8.62
N GLY A 96 9.92 -6.88 -7.63
CA GLY A 96 9.88 -5.53 -7.05
C GLY A 96 9.50 -5.49 -5.57
N SER A 97 9.83 -4.40 -4.89
CA SER A 97 9.41 -4.11 -3.51
C SER A 97 8.11 -3.30 -3.49
N PRO A 98 7.21 -3.48 -2.51
CA PRO A 98 6.11 -2.56 -2.25
C PRO A 98 6.61 -1.12 -2.13
N ALA A 99 6.09 -0.21 -2.97
CA ALA A 99 6.51 1.19 -3.01
C ALA A 99 5.34 2.16 -2.83
N ALA A 100 4.12 1.76 -3.22
CA ALA A 100 2.92 2.56 -3.02
C ALA A 100 1.71 1.66 -2.72
N LEU A 101 0.80 2.13 -1.88
CA LEU A 101 -0.45 1.44 -1.55
C LEU A 101 -1.58 2.46 -1.56
N ALA A 102 -2.68 2.15 -2.23
CA ALA A 102 -3.84 3.02 -2.31
C ALA A 102 -5.15 2.25 -2.17
N LEU A 103 -6.14 2.94 -1.63
CA LEU A 103 -7.50 2.43 -1.41
C LEU A 103 -8.46 3.32 -2.18
N ALA A 104 -9.18 2.75 -3.15
CA ALA A 104 -10.30 3.47 -3.73
C ALA A 104 -11.48 3.48 -2.74
N PRO A 105 -12.14 4.62 -2.49
CA PRO A 105 -13.31 4.69 -1.63
C PRO A 105 -14.38 3.67 -2.04
N ARG A 106 -14.74 2.74 -1.14
CA ARG A 106 -15.69 1.63 -1.41
C ARG A 106 -15.31 0.79 -2.63
N GLY A 107 -14.02 0.74 -2.95
CA GLY A 107 -13.48 0.17 -4.17
C GLY A 107 -12.34 -0.82 -3.90
N PRO A 108 -11.59 -1.14 -4.96
CA PRO A 108 -10.42 -2.01 -4.88
C PRO A 108 -9.23 -1.37 -4.14
N VAL A 109 -8.27 -2.22 -3.79
CA VAL A 109 -6.94 -1.88 -3.28
C VAL A 109 -5.93 -1.96 -4.42
N TYR A 110 -4.93 -1.08 -4.39
CA TYR A 110 -3.86 -1.02 -5.38
C TYR A 110 -2.49 -1.06 -4.73
N LEU A 111 -1.60 -1.90 -5.26
CA LEU A 111 -0.24 -2.06 -4.78
C LEU A 111 0.73 -1.74 -5.91
N GLY A 112 1.48 -0.66 -5.75
CA GLY A 112 2.58 -0.29 -6.64
C GLY A 112 3.87 -0.98 -6.22
N LEU A 113 4.57 -1.58 -7.20
CA LEU A 113 5.86 -2.22 -6.99
C LEU A 113 7.01 -1.42 -7.62
N GLU A 114 8.21 -1.52 -7.04
CA GLU A 114 9.43 -0.92 -7.55
C GLU A 114 10.63 -1.89 -7.50
N PRO A 115 11.24 -2.23 -8.66
CA PRO A 115 10.67 -2.10 -10.00
C PRO A 115 9.51 -3.08 -10.18
N GLY A 116 8.38 -2.67 -10.76
CA GLY A 116 7.29 -3.60 -11.03
C GLY A 116 5.96 -2.89 -11.36
N PRO A 117 4.90 -3.67 -11.64
CA PRO A 117 3.62 -3.14 -12.07
C PRO A 117 2.83 -2.45 -10.94
N LEU A 118 1.74 -1.78 -11.34
CA LEU A 118 0.62 -1.52 -10.45
C LEU A 118 -0.30 -2.74 -10.43
N LEU A 119 -0.49 -3.32 -9.25
CA LEU A 119 -1.43 -4.41 -9.02
C LEU A 119 -2.75 -3.85 -8.47
N ARG A 120 -3.85 -4.53 -8.77
CA ARG A 120 -5.20 -4.23 -8.30
C ARG A 120 -5.86 -5.47 -7.71
N SER A 121 -6.62 -5.30 -6.64
CA SER A 121 -7.39 -6.37 -6.00
C SER A 121 -8.71 -5.85 -5.43
N SER A 122 -9.77 -6.66 -5.46
CA SER A 122 -11.03 -6.36 -4.77
C SER A 122 -11.07 -6.88 -3.34
N ASP A 123 -10.21 -7.83 -2.98
CA ASP A 123 -10.25 -8.54 -1.70
C ASP A 123 -8.89 -8.61 -1.00
N GLY A 124 -7.83 -8.10 -1.63
CA GLY A 124 -6.46 -8.20 -1.16
C GLY A 124 -5.86 -9.60 -1.20
N ALA A 125 -6.60 -10.62 -1.63
CA ALA A 125 -6.14 -12.01 -1.72
C ALA A 125 -5.73 -12.35 -3.16
N THR A 126 -6.49 -11.86 -4.14
CA THR A 126 -6.26 -12.09 -5.57
C THR A 126 -5.90 -10.79 -6.27
N TRP A 127 -4.78 -10.78 -7.00
CA TRP A 127 -4.23 -9.57 -7.59
C TRP A 127 -4.04 -9.74 -9.09
N THR A 128 -4.42 -8.71 -9.84
CA THR A 128 -4.22 -8.62 -11.29
C THR A 128 -3.40 -7.39 -11.61
N VAL A 129 -2.62 -7.43 -12.70
CA VAL A 129 -1.93 -6.23 -13.20
C VAL A 129 -2.98 -5.22 -13.70
N SER A 130 -2.89 -4.00 -13.18
CA SER A 130 -3.73 -2.85 -13.58
C SER A 130 -2.97 -1.91 -14.52
N LEU A 131 -1.66 -1.74 -14.29
CA LEU A 131 -0.77 -1.04 -15.19
C LEU A 131 0.58 -1.75 -15.25
N GLU A 132 1.02 -2.07 -16.46
CA GLU A 132 2.42 -2.42 -16.70
C GLU A 132 3.27 -1.16 -16.53
N ALA A 133 4.11 -1.12 -15.50
CA ALA A 133 5.14 -0.10 -15.38
C ALA A 133 6.45 -0.65 -15.94
N THR A 134 7.21 0.21 -16.63
CA THR A 134 8.51 -0.19 -17.16
C THR A 134 9.41 -0.64 -16.01
N THR A 135 10.21 -1.67 -16.25
CA THR A 135 11.16 -2.23 -15.28
C THR A 135 12.20 -1.23 -14.77
N ALA A 136 12.33 -0.07 -15.43
CA ALA A 136 13.26 1.00 -15.05
C ALA A 136 12.70 1.98 -14.01
N GLY A 137 11.39 2.05 -13.80
CA GLY A 137 10.77 3.10 -12.98
C GLY A 137 9.86 2.63 -11.84
N GLY A 138 9.12 1.53 -12.04
CA GLY A 138 8.10 1.09 -11.09
C GLY A 138 7.00 2.13 -10.84
N VAL A 139 6.17 1.89 -9.82
CA VAL A 139 5.13 2.82 -9.36
C VAL A 139 5.64 3.61 -8.16
N ARG A 140 5.59 4.94 -8.23
CA ARG A 140 6.01 5.85 -7.16
C ARG A 140 4.85 6.32 -6.29
N LEU A 141 3.72 6.59 -6.92
CA LEU A 141 2.52 7.06 -6.26
C LEU A 141 1.30 6.55 -7.01
N VAL A 142 0.28 6.20 -6.26
CA VAL A 142 -1.06 5.92 -6.77
C VAL A 142 -2.07 6.49 -5.77
N GLU A 143 -3.15 7.09 -6.28
CA GLU A 143 -4.21 7.64 -5.44
C GLU A 143 -5.55 7.58 -6.18
N PHE A 144 -6.64 7.40 -5.44
CA PHE A 144 -8.01 7.34 -5.95
C PHE A 144 -8.91 8.24 -5.12
N VAL A 145 -9.74 9.03 -5.79
CA VAL A 145 -10.73 9.91 -5.14
C VAL A 145 -12.12 9.30 -5.08
N ASP A 146 -12.40 8.32 -5.93
CA ASP A 146 -13.60 7.50 -5.92
C ASP A 146 -13.32 6.12 -6.56
N THR A 147 -14.38 5.36 -6.85
CA THR A 147 -14.27 4.01 -7.44
C THR A 147 -13.83 4.00 -8.91
N ALA A 148 -13.88 5.13 -9.60
CA ALA A 148 -13.62 5.29 -11.02
C ALA A 148 -12.39 6.15 -11.32
N HIS A 149 -12.14 7.20 -10.54
CA HIS A 149 -11.13 8.22 -10.82
C HIS A 149 -9.91 8.11 -9.90
N GLY A 150 -8.74 8.10 -10.51
CA GLY A 150 -7.46 8.03 -9.81
C GLY A 150 -6.28 8.38 -10.71
N TRP A 151 -5.12 8.47 -10.09
CA TRP A 151 -3.88 8.86 -10.75
C TRP A 151 -2.73 7.97 -10.31
N VAL A 152 -1.77 7.81 -11.21
CA VAL A 152 -0.52 7.08 -10.95
C VAL A 152 0.65 7.87 -11.50
N VAL A 153 1.72 7.91 -10.72
CA VAL A 153 3.03 8.43 -11.14
C VAL A 153 4.02 7.28 -11.11
N THR A 154 4.72 7.07 -12.22
CA THR A 154 5.73 6.02 -12.36
C THR A 154 7.14 6.61 -12.33
N GLY A 155 8.14 5.81 -11.93
CA GLY A 155 9.51 6.30 -11.78
C GLY A 155 10.20 6.65 -13.10
N ASP A 156 9.61 6.28 -14.24
CA ASP A 156 10.03 6.71 -15.57
C ASP A 156 9.43 8.08 -15.98
N GLY A 157 8.76 8.77 -15.04
CA GLY A 157 8.28 10.15 -15.22
C GLY A 157 6.91 10.28 -15.86
N ARG A 158 6.16 9.19 -16.06
CA ARG A 158 4.78 9.27 -16.57
C ARG A 158 3.82 9.62 -15.43
N ALA A 159 2.88 10.52 -15.73
CA ALA A 159 1.67 10.73 -14.96
C ALA A 159 0.47 10.26 -15.79
N LEU A 160 -0.32 9.34 -15.26
CA LEU A 160 -1.50 8.80 -15.93
C LEU A 160 -2.73 8.96 -15.05
N GLY A 161 -3.87 9.21 -15.68
CA GLY A 161 -5.19 9.22 -15.04
C GLY A 161 -6.03 8.03 -15.47
N THR A 162 -6.96 7.62 -14.61
CA THR A 162 -8.01 6.65 -14.93
C THR A 162 -9.38 7.27 -14.66
N ALA A 163 -10.38 6.84 -15.42
CA ALA A 163 -11.79 7.16 -15.21
C ALA A 163 -12.67 5.89 -15.14
N ASP A 164 -12.04 4.72 -15.06
CA ASP A 164 -12.72 3.41 -15.04
C ASP A 164 -12.21 2.49 -13.91
N GLY A 165 -11.65 3.07 -12.84
CA GLY A 165 -11.20 2.35 -11.66
C GLY A 165 -9.90 1.57 -11.91
N GLY A 166 -9.00 2.14 -12.71
CA GLY A 166 -7.70 1.57 -13.03
C GLY A 166 -7.80 0.33 -13.92
N ARG A 167 -8.84 0.22 -14.74
CA ARG A 167 -8.88 -0.80 -15.81
C ARG A 167 -8.12 -0.30 -17.02
N THR A 168 -8.15 1.01 -17.28
CA THR A 168 -7.32 1.70 -18.26
C THR A 168 -6.69 2.94 -17.65
N TRP A 169 -5.51 3.28 -18.16
CA TRP A 169 -4.70 4.42 -17.73
C TRP A 169 -4.31 5.24 -18.96
N ILE A 170 -4.61 6.53 -18.93
CA ILE A 170 -4.39 7.47 -20.03
C ILE A 170 -3.34 8.48 -19.59
N PRO A 171 -2.28 8.73 -20.38
CA PRO A 171 -1.32 9.79 -20.08
C PRO A 171 -2.03 11.13 -19.88
N LEU A 172 -1.68 11.84 -18.81
CA LEU A 172 -2.10 13.22 -18.65
C LEU A 172 -1.31 14.06 -19.65
N ALA A 173 -2.01 14.82 -20.49
CA ALA A 173 -1.34 15.79 -21.36
C ALA A 173 -0.66 16.88 -20.50
N PRO A 174 0.56 17.31 -20.84
CA PRO A 174 1.21 18.45 -20.19
C PRO A 174 0.46 19.76 -20.47
#